data_AF-A0A1E4SXZ7-F1
#
_entry.id   AF-A0A1E4SXZ7-F1
#
_cell.length_a   1.000
_cell.length_b   1.000
_cell.length_c   1.000
_cell.angle_alpha   90.00
_cell.angle_beta   90.00
_cell.angle_gamma   90.00
#
_symmetry.space_group_name_H-M   'P 1'
#
loop_
_entity.id
_entity.type
_entity.pdbx_description
1 polymer ?
#
loop_
_entity_poly.entity_id
_entity_poly.type
_entity_poly.pdbx_seq_one_letter_code
_entity_poly.pdbx_strand_id
1 'polypeptide(L)'
;MSRRRRQQQQDTTDSNHEVRGPSSALTSFLREQGINAEAIRLRYEETLRQQAEQGTSILYEGDEETEEIRAIRQRASIKRSRANNDIDDDEAEINEDDGEGKNYCIECDKEFVVSVYSKKMENYGRIGYLCGDCTAIQIKKDRLSRANEIEARKRRKKVAAALLDREEYKLPSLQDCCIQIISKNIDDVELLGDIGVANSKKISRILSKNRSLDSKTMTLFLDPSLKEIEFWDCSNISSDALTQLAANCPLLESITLNLCGRLHNDNLLYYSDKLKNLQHLNLNGPFLINDSMWQGFFDSDVGRNLKGFHLRNTHRFMPDSLIALLDNCGNNLEYLTLSRLDGLTTKTAYDLLPHYLQKLKHLEISYPNKEELIDDDLIVSLLSINGETLETLILDGCSGLSDQFLIGGIRPFCPSLTKLSTVLLDQITDEGMTQLFTNWEINGGLMDINLSRCIEIGDDGAYAMLEHSGQTLVELSLNSVKLLTKKFFTRLSRNLRFPLLTALDIGFVRSCDDSVLAILSRIAPKLSILEIYGDNRCTHKAIVRSDLRVIGRQSDSI
;
A
#
# COMPACT_ATOMS: atom_id res chain seq x y z
N MET A 1 5.64 -60.36 -39.08
CA MET A 1 6.50 -59.80 -40.14
C MET A 1 7.23 -58.60 -39.54
N SER A 2 8.52 -58.70 -39.18
CA SER A 2 9.68 -58.30 -40.03
C SER A 2 9.56 -56.82 -40.44
N ARG A 3 10.39 -55.85 -40.02
CA ARG A 3 11.87 -55.77 -39.88
C ARG A 3 12.20 -54.62 -38.89
N ARG A 4 13.07 -54.79 -37.87
CA ARG A 4 14.57 -54.63 -37.86
C ARG A 4 15.00 -53.22 -38.29
N ARG A 5 15.95 -52.49 -37.69
CA ARG A 5 17.10 -52.68 -36.76
C ARG A 5 17.72 -51.24 -36.68
N ARG A 6 18.56 -50.76 -35.76
CA ARG A 6 19.67 -51.33 -34.98
C ARG A 6 20.29 -50.23 -34.09
N GLN A 7 20.96 -50.68 -33.01
CA GLN A 7 22.24 -50.19 -32.45
C GLN A 7 22.17 -49.05 -31.41
N GLN A 8 22.91 -49.06 -30.29
CA GLN A 8 23.85 -50.02 -29.69
C GLN A 8 24.10 -49.59 -28.22
N GLN A 9 24.25 -50.53 -27.29
CA GLN A 9 24.72 -50.32 -25.92
C GLN A 9 26.22 -49.99 -25.88
N GLN A 10 26.64 -49.15 -24.92
CA GLN A 10 27.77 -49.45 -24.02
C GLN A 10 27.82 -48.47 -22.83
N ASP A 11 28.58 -48.88 -21.82
CA ASP A 11 28.29 -48.84 -20.40
C ASP A 11 29.19 -47.85 -19.62
N THR A 12 28.66 -47.42 -18.47
CA THR A 12 29.35 -47.15 -17.18
C THR A 12 30.11 -45.85 -16.87
N THR A 13 29.89 -45.43 -15.61
CA THR A 13 30.69 -44.61 -14.68
C THR A 13 30.42 -43.11 -14.53
N ASP A 14 29.53 -42.83 -13.58
CA ASP A 14 29.74 -42.02 -12.36
C ASP A 14 29.86 -40.47 -12.39
N SER A 15 29.11 -39.91 -11.42
CA SER A 15 29.22 -38.62 -10.74
C SER A 15 28.61 -37.33 -11.35
N ASN A 16 27.79 -36.72 -10.49
CA ASN A 16 27.23 -35.36 -10.46
C ASN A 16 25.95 -35.05 -11.26
N HIS A 17 24.84 -35.19 -10.54
CA HIS A 17 23.61 -34.44 -10.72
C HIS A 17 23.85 -32.93 -10.69
N GLU A 18 23.49 -32.23 -11.76
CA GLU A 18 22.86 -30.92 -11.69
C GLU A 18 21.58 -30.94 -12.52
N VAL A 19 20.45 -30.94 -11.83
CA VAL A 19 19.11 -30.80 -12.40
C VAL A 19 18.92 -29.35 -12.86
N ARG A 20 18.81 -29.14 -14.17
CA ARG A 20 18.42 -27.85 -14.78
C ARG A 20 16.93 -27.59 -14.54
N GLY A 21 16.61 -26.49 -13.86
CA GLY A 21 15.26 -25.94 -13.75
C GLY A 21 14.78 -25.23 -15.03
N PRO A 22 13.49 -24.83 -15.10
CA PRO A 22 12.91 -24.22 -16.29
C PRO A 22 13.53 -22.85 -16.62
N SER A 23 13.84 -22.65 -17.90
CA SER A 23 14.40 -21.42 -18.47
C SER A 23 13.51 -20.21 -18.18
N SER A 24 14.04 -19.23 -17.45
CA SER A 24 13.42 -17.93 -17.19
C SER A 24 12.95 -17.24 -18.48
N ALA A 25 11.76 -16.63 -18.42
CA ALA A 25 11.18 -15.78 -19.47
C ALA A 25 12.12 -14.64 -19.92
N LEU A 26 13.04 -14.23 -19.04
CA LEU A 26 14.08 -13.24 -19.33
C LEU A 26 15.07 -13.74 -20.39
N THR A 27 15.38 -15.04 -20.40
CA THR A 27 16.32 -15.65 -21.33
C THR A 27 15.72 -15.79 -22.74
N SER A 28 14.39 -15.92 -22.83
CA SER A 28 13.66 -15.92 -24.11
C SER A 28 13.54 -14.50 -24.67
N PHE A 29 13.23 -13.52 -23.83
CA PHE A 29 13.14 -12.10 -24.19
C PHE A 29 14.47 -11.54 -24.73
N LEU A 30 15.59 -11.88 -24.09
CA LEU A 30 16.93 -11.45 -24.56
C LEU A 30 17.30 -12.06 -25.93
N ARG A 31 16.78 -13.24 -26.25
CA ARG A 31 17.01 -13.92 -27.53
C ARG A 31 16.15 -13.32 -28.66
N GLU A 32 14.91 -12.91 -28.37
CA GLU A 32 14.02 -12.22 -29.32
C GLU A 32 14.48 -10.79 -29.64
N GLN A 33 15.12 -10.10 -28.69
CA GLN A 33 15.71 -8.78 -28.90
C GLN A 33 17.08 -8.82 -29.61
N GLY A 34 17.50 -10.00 -30.09
CA GLY A 34 18.77 -10.18 -30.82
C GLY A 34 20.03 -9.99 -29.95
N ILE A 35 19.88 -10.03 -28.63
CA ILE A 35 20.98 -9.81 -27.67
C ILE A 35 21.58 -11.17 -27.33
N ASN A 36 22.44 -11.68 -28.21
CA ASN A 36 23.22 -12.88 -27.94
C ASN A 36 24.47 -12.52 -27.11
N ALA A 37 24.64 -13.17 -25.96
CA ALA A 37 25.82 -13.02 -25.10
C ALA A 37 27.13 -13.30 -25.85
N GLU A 38 27.10 -14.19 -26.83
CA GLU A 38 28.24 -14.51 -27.70
C GLU A 38 28.55 -13.38 -28.69
N ALA A 39 27.53 -12.64 -29.16
CA ALA A 39 27.70 -11.47 -30.01
C ALA A 39 28.21 -10.24 -29.24
N ILE A 40 27.83 -10.11 -27.96
CA ILE A 40 28.41 -9.11 -27.04
C ILE A 40 29.89 -9.44 -26.78
N ARG A 41 30.20 -10.72 -26.59
CA ARG A 41 31.58 -11.19 -26.38
C ARG A 41 32.45 -10.96 -27.61
N LEU A 42 31.94 -11.24 -28.82
CA LEU A 42 32.65 -10.96 -30.08
C LEU A 42 32.89 -9.46 -30.30
N ARG A 43 31.92 -8.59 -29.99
CA ARG A 43 32.11 -7.13 -30.04
C ARG A 43 33.15 -6.66 -29.01
N TYR A 44 33.14 -7.26 -27.81
CA TYR A 44 34.12 -6.97 -26.77
C TYR A 44 35.53 -7.45 -27.17
N GLU A 45 35.65 -8.61 -27.81
CA GLU A 45 36.91 -9.14 -28.37
C GLU A 45 37.42 -8.31 -29.56
N GLU A 46 36.55 -7.75 -30.40
CA GLU A 46 36.92 -6.75 -31.44
C GLU A 46 37.39 -5.42 -30.83
N THR A 47 36.75 -4.99 -29.73
CA THR A 47 37.13 -3.77 -28.99
C THR A 47 38.51 -3.96 -28.33
N LEU A 48 38.80 -5.15 -27.81
CA LEU A 48 40.10 -5.53 -27.27
C LEU A 48 41.20 -5.60 -28.34
N ARG A 49 40.88 -6.05 -29.57
CA ARG A 49 41.83 -6.02 -30.70
C ARG A 49 42.17 -4.59 -31.13
N GLN A 50 41.18 -3.69 -31.16
CA GLN A 50 41.40 -2.27 -31.44
C GLN A 50 42.20 -1.57 -30.33
N GLN A 51 42.05 -2.00 -29.08
CA GLN A 51 42.84 -1.50 -27.94
C GLN A 51 44.27 -2.06 -27.91
N ALA A 52 44.51 -3.26 -28.45
CA ALA A 52 45.84 -3.84 -28.60
C ALA A 52 46.72 -3.12 -29.65
N GLU A 53 46.11 -2.48 -30.67
CA GLU A 53 46.83 -1.62 -31.62
C GLU A 53 47.17 -0.22 -31.04
N GLN A 54 46.54 0.18 -29.93
CA GLN A 54 46.73 1.48 -29.28
C GLN A 54 47.54 1.45 -27.98
N GLY A 55 48.17 0.31 -27.65
CA GLY A 55 49.27 0.29 -26.67
C GLY A 55 48.88 0.60 -25.22
N THR A 56 47.75 0.08 -24.75
CA THR A 56 47.39 0.13 -23.32
C THR A 56 47.18 -1.29 -22.78
N SER A 57 48.08 -1.72 -21.89
CA SER A 57 48.06 -3.04 -21.25
C SER A 57 47.53 -2.94 -19.82
N ILE A 58 46.51 -3.74 -19.49
CA ILE A 58 46.31 -4.26 -18.12
C ILE A 58 45.93 -5.75 -18.23
N LEU A 59 46.79 -6.60 -17.68
CA LEU A 59 46.53 -8.01 -17.35
C LEU A 59 45.92 -8.09 -15.94
N TYR A 60 44.97 -9.00 -15.74
CA TYR A 60 44.36 -9.36 -14.45
C TYR A 60 44.89 -10.71 -13.99
N GLU A 61 45.15 -10.87 -12.68
CA GLU A 61 45.09 -12.17 -11.99
C GLU A 61 45.02 -12.00 -10.45
N GLY A 62 44.12 -12.77 -9.82
CA GLY A 62 44.28 -13.37 -8.47
C GLY A 62 44.25 -12.49 -7.21
N ASP A 63 43.34 -12.83 -6.29
CA ASP A 63 43.16 -12.35 -4.91
C ASP A 63 44.42 -11.85 -4.17
N GLU A 64 44.63 -10.53 -4.16
CA GLU A 64 45.35 -9.81 -3.09
C GLU A 64 44.59 -8.51 -2.78
N GLU A 65 44.34 -8.21 -1.50
CA GLU A 65 43.71 -6.95 -1.08
C GLU A 65 44.53 -5.77 -1.58
N THR A 66 44.03 -5.06 -2.59
CA THR A 66 44.71 -3.90 -3.16
C THR A 66 44.83 -2.76 -2.15
N GLU A 67 45.92 -1.99 -2.22
CA GLU A 67 46.17 -0.82 -1.37
C GLU A 67 45.01 0.19 -1.39
N GLU A 68 44.26 0.25 -2.49
CA GLU A 68 43.05 1.07 -2.61
C GLU A 68 41.89 0.54 -1.74
N ILE A 69 41.70 -0.78 -1.63
CA ILE A 69 40.67 -1.37 -0.77
C ILE A 69 41.05 -1.23 0.71
N ARG A 70 42.34 -1.36 1.05
CA ARG A 70 42.85 -1.00 2.39
C ARG A 70 42.66 0.48 2.67
N ALA A 71 42.91 1.36 1.71
CA ALA A 71 42.71 2.79 1.85
C ALA A 71 41.22 3.16 2.00
N ILE A 72 40.31 2.45 1.32
CA ILE A 72 38.85 2.64 1.46
C ILE A 72 38.37 2.14 2.84
N ARG A 73 38.84 0.97 3.30
CA ARG A 73 38.53 0.47 4.65
C ARG A 73 39.15 1.32 5.76
N GLN A 74 40.36 1.83 5.59
CA GLN A 74 40.97 2.80 6.51
C GLN A 74 40.22 4.13 6.49
N ARG A 75 39.82 4.65 5.32
CA ARG A 75 38.96 5.85 5.23
C ARG A 75 37.59 5.65 5.87
N ALA A 76 37.01 4.46 5.76
CA ALA A 76 35.75 4.09 6.42
C ALA A 76 35.92 3.90 7.93
N SER A 77 37.05 3.35 8.39
CA SER A 77 37.43 3.23 9.80
C SER A 77 37.69 4.59 10.44
N ILE A 78 38.42 5.47 9.75
CA ILE A 78 38.67 6.87 10.14
C ILE A 78 37.37 7.67 10.15
N LYS A 79 36.43 7.43 9.22
CA LYS A 79 35.09 8.03 9.28
C LYS A 79 34.27 7.54 10.49
N ARG A 80 34.41 6.27 10.88
CA ARG A 80 33.74 5.71 12.06
C ARG A 80 34.39 6.16 13.37
N SER A 81 35.71 6.36 13.41
CA SER A 81 36.39 6.93 14.58
C SER A 81 36.12 8.43 14.73
N ARG A 82 36.01 9.19 13.62
CA ARG A 82 35.57 10.60 13.62
C ARG A 82 34.14 10.76 14.11
N ALA A 83 33.21 9.89 13.72
CA ALA A 83 31.82 9.95 14.18
C ALA A 83 31.62 9.65 15.68
N ASN A 84 32.61 9.05 16.36
CA ASN A 84 32.55 8.72 17.79
C ASN A 84 33.45 9.60 18.68
N ASN A 85 34.31 10.44 18.08
CA ASN A 85 35.23 11.34 18.77
C ASN A 85 35.04 12.80 18.35
N ASP A 86 33.80 13.26 18.10
CA ASP A 86 33.51 14.69 17.94
C ASP A 86 33.52 15.43 19.30
N ILE A 87 34.63 15.27 20.02
CA ILE A 87 35.14 16.24 20.99
C ILE A 87 36.40 16.81 20.34
N ASP A 88 36.24 18.01 19.80
CA ASP A 88 37.22 19.04 19.47
C ASP A 88 38.49 18.60 18.73
N ASP A 89 38.57 18.97 17.44
CA ASP A 89 39.78 19.57 16.84
C ASP A 89 39.37 20.26 15.52
N ASP A 90 38.72 21.42 15.66
CA ASP A 90 38.82 22.45 14.63
C ASP A 90 40.22 23.07 14.78
N GLU A 91 41.21 22.60 14.02
CA GLU A 91 42.48 23.33 13.86
C GLU A 91 42.17 24.66 13.15
N ALA A 92 41.91 25.69 13.95
CA ALA A 92 41.96 27.05 13.46
C ALA A 92 43.43 27.37 13.16
N GLU A 93 43.76 27.66 11.90
CA GLU A 93 45.02 28.33 11.54
C GLU A 93 45.11 29.64 12.33
N ILE A 94 45.93 29.65 13.37
CA ILE A 94 46.37 30.88 14.03
C ILE A 94 47.47 31.43 13.13
N ASN A 95 47.21 32.53 12.44
CA ASN A 95 48.29 33.33 11.88
C ASN A 95 49.18 33.78 13.06
N GLU A 96 50.45 33.36 13.09
CA GLU A 96 51.47 33.76 14.08
C GLU A 96 51.88 35.24 13.92
N ASP A 97 50.92 36.16 13.87
CA ASP A 97 51.21 37.61 13.85
C ASP A 97 50.12 38.41 14.59
N ASP A 98 49.84 38.03 15.84
CA ASP A 98 49.22 38.93 16.81
C ASP A 98 50.08 38.92 18.08
N GLY A 99 50.84 39.99 18.25
CA GLY A 99 51.85 40.17 19.29
C GLY A 99 51.34 39.97 20.72
N GLU A 100 52.30 39.87 21.64
CA GLU A 100 52.18 39.74 23.10
C GLU A 100 51.28 40.81 23.74
N GLY A 101 49.98 40.71 23.52
CA GLY A 101 48.96 41.69 23.92
C GLY A 101 47.81 41.04 24.69
N LYS A 102 47.27 41.80 25.65
CA LYS A 102 46.13 41.42 26.48
C LYS A 102 44.87 41.26 25.61
N ASN A 103 44.38 40.03 25.40
CA ASN A 103 43.14 39.78 24.66
C ASN A 103 41.94 39.76 25.61
N TYR A 104 40.80 40.33 25.21
CA TYR A 104 39.58 40.40 26.03
C TYR A 104 38.45 39.60 25.41
N CYS A 105 37.70 38.86 26.24
CA CYS A 105 36.57 38.05 25.80
C CYS A 105 35.42 38.92 25.32
N ILE A 106 34.91 38.66 24.11
CA ILE A 106 33.82 39.47 23.51
C ILE A 106 32.51 39.45 24.30
N GLU A 107 32.30 38.45 25.17
CA GLU A 107 31.05 38.28 25.91
C GLU A 107 31.13 38.75 27.38
N CYS A 108 32.31 38.64 28.02
CA CYS A 108 32.47 38.97 29.44
C CYS A 108 33.60 39.95 29.75
N ASP A 109 34.28 40.49 28.73
CA ASP A 109 35.38 41.45 28.81
C ASP A 109 36.54 41.03 29.74
N LYS A 110 36.66 39.74 30.06
CA LYS A 110 37.79 39.21 30.84
C LYS A 110 39.02 39.07 29.96
N GLU A 111 40.17 39.47 30.50
CA GLU A 111 41.47 39.25 29.88
C GLU A 111 41.79 37.74 29.85
N PHE A 112 42.17 37.21 28.69
CA PHE A 112 42.56 35.82 28.50
C PHE A 112 43.59 35.69 27.38
N VAL A 113 44.26 34.54 27.31
CA VAL A 113 45.15 34.23 26.19
C VAL A 113 44.37 33.42 25.16
N VAL A 114 44.32 33.91 23.92
CA VAL A 114 43.68 33.19 22.81
C VAL A 114 44.46 31.90 22.58
N SER A 115 43.76 30.78 22.71
CA SER A 115 44.27 29.43 22.45
C SER A 115 43.52 28.81 21.27
N VAL A 116 44.00 27.67 20.76
CA VAL A 116 43.33 26.89 19.71
C VAL A 116 41.87 26.56 20.08
N TYR A 117 41.57 26.46 21.38
CA TYR A 117 40.23 26.19 21.90
C TYR A 117 39.34 27.43 22.02
N SER A 118 39.84 28.63 21.72
CA SER A 118 39.08 29.88 21.85
C SER A 118 38.20 30.08 20.64
N LYS A 119 36.88 30.02 20.83
CA LYS A 119 35.93 30.11 19.72
C LYS A 119 35.78 31.54 19.23
N LYS A 120 35.97 31.76 17.94
CA LYS A 120 35.71 33.04 17.26
C LYS A 120 34.20 33.24 17.07
N MET A 121 33.71 34.44 17.36
CA MET A 121 32.30 34.78 17.25
C MET A 121 32.13 36.23 16.79
N GLU A 122 31.03 36.49 16.08
CA GLU A 122 30.56 37.83 15.78
C GLU A 122 29.35 38.16 16.68
N ASN A 123 29.49 39.18 17.53
CA ASN A 123 28.41 39.66 18.38
C ASN A 123 28.48 41.20 18.47
N TYR A 124 27.32 41.87 18.53
CA TYR A 124 27.23 43.34 18.53
C TYR A 124 27.99 44.05 17.38
N GLY A 125 28.08 43.43 16.20
CA GLY A 125 28.78 43.98 15.03
C GLY A 125 30.31 44.03 15.17
N ARG A 126 30.89 43.28 16.12
CA ARG A 126 32.33 43.10 16.28
C ARG A 126 32.67 41.62 16.20
N ILE A 127 33.81 41.30 15.60
CA ILE A 127 34.35 39.94 15.52
C ILE A 127 35.44 39.81 16.58
N GLY A 128 35.35 38.80 17.44
CA GLY A 128 36.30 38.57 18.53
C GLY A 128 36.32 37.13 19.00
N TYR A 129 37.12 36.84 20.03
CA TYR A 129 37.27 35.50 20.62
C TYR A 129 36.61 35.42 21.99
N LEU A 130 36.10 34.23 22.32
CA LEU A 130 35.55 33.90 23.63
C LEU A 130 36.64 33.27 24.52
N CYS A 131 36.67 33.63 25.81
CA CYS A 131 37.49 32.92 26.79
C CYS A 131 37.01 31.46 26.97
N GLY A 132 37.79 30.63 27.68
CA GLY A 132 37.47 29.21 27.89
C GLY A 132 36.06 28.96 28.45
N ASP A 133 35.66 29.70 29.48
CA ASP A 133 34.34 29.57 30.10
C ASP A 133 33.20 29.95 29.13
N CYS A 134 33.34 31.08 28.43
CA CYS A 134 32.33 31.54 27.47
C CYS A 134 32.27 30.63 26.23
N THR A 135 33.40 30.08 25.80
CA THR A 135 33.46 29.09 24.72
C THR A 135 32.73 27.80 25.13
N ALA A 136 32.96 27.29 26.35
CA ALA A 136 32.25 26.13 26.87
C ALA A 136 30.73 26.36 26.96
N ILE A 137 30.30 27.55 27.40
CA ILE A 137 28.88 27.95 27.42
C ILE A 137 28.30 27.96 25.99
N GLN A 138 29.03 28.52 25.02
CA GLN A 138 28.56 28.58 23.65
C GLN A 138 28.47 27.19 23.00
N ILE A 139 29.48 26.34 23.18
CA ILE A 139 29.45 24.96 22.66
C ILE A 139 28.23 24.22 23.23
N LYS A 140 27.90 24.43 24.51
CA LYS A 140 26.70 23.85 25.13
C LYS A 140 25.41 24.39 24.50
N LYS A 141 25.31 25.69 24.21
CA LYS A 141 24.17 26.29 23.47
C LYS A 141 24.04 25.73 22.07
N ASP A 142 25.14 25.62 21.32
CA ASP A 142 25.15 25.09 19.96
C ASP A 142 24.74 23.60 19.91
N ARG A 143 25.21 22.80 20.89
CA ARG A 143 24.78 21.40 21.06
C ARG A 143 23.27 21.28 21.33
N LEU A 144 22.73 22.14 22.20
CA LEU A 144 21.28 22.17 22.48
C LEU A 144 20.48 22.61 21.25
N SER A 145 20.95 23.61 20.50
CA SER A 145 20.33 24.05 19.25
C SER A 145 20.28 22.92 18.21
N ARG A 146 21.42 22.24 17.98
CA ARG A 146 21.49 21.08 17.08
C ARG A 146 20.59 19.93 17.53
N ALA A 147 20.53 19.65 18.83
CA ALA A 147 19.63 18.63 19.38
C ALA A 147 18.15 18.96 19.14
N ASN A 148 17.76 20.22 19.39
CA ASN A 148 16.41 20.72 19.11
C ASN A 148 16.06 20.65 17.63
N GLU A 149 17.00 20.96 16.74
CA GLU A 149 16.81 20.88 15.28
C GLU A 149 16.62 19.44 14.81
N ILE A 150 17.42 18.50 15.33
CA ILE A 150 17.26 17.06 15.06
C ILE A 150 15.91 16.56 15.58
N GLU A 151 15.49 16.98 16.78
CA GLU A 151 14.19 16.59 17.34
C GLU A 151 13.02 17.19 16.55
N ALA A 152 13.12 18.46 16.14
CA ALA A 152 12.16 19.10 15.26
C ALA A 152 12.07 18.38 13.89
N ARG A 153 13.19 17.92 13.34
CA ARG A 153 13.21 17.10 12.12
C ARG A 153 12.55 15.74 12.33
N LYS A 154 12.80 15.06 13.45
CA LYS A 154 12.12 13.80 13.81
C LYS A 154 10.61 13.99 13.98
N ARG A 155 10.17 15.08 14.62
CA ARG A 155 8.75 15.43 14.76
C ARG A 155 8.11 15.69 13.39
N ARG A 156 8.74 16.49 12.54
CA ARG A 156 8.29 16.72 11.15
C ARG A 156 8.15 15.41 10.37
N LYS A 157 9.13 14.50 10.46
CA LYS A 157 9.06 13.18 9.81
C LYS A 157 7.90 12.32 10.33
N LYS A 158 7.62 12.33 11.64
CA LYS A 158 6.46 11.61 12.22
C LYS A 158 5.12 12.21 11.76
N VAL A 159 5.02 13.54 11.74
CA VAL A 159 3.82 14.24 11.25
C VAL A 159 3.60 13.94 9.76
N ALA A 160 4.67 13.93 8.96
CA ALA A 160 4.62 13.54 7.54
C ALA A 160 4.20 12.08 7.35
N ALA A 161 4.72 11.13 8.14
CA ALA A 161 4.29 9.73 8.08
C ALA A 161 2.80 9.58 8.43
N ALA A 162 2.32 10.23 9.49
CA ALA A 162 0.91 10.25 9.85
C ALA A 162 0.04 10.96 8.79
N LEU A 163 0.60 11.94 8.05
CA LEU A 163 -0.03 12.57 6.88
C LEU A 163 -0.26 11.55 5.77
N LEU A 164 0.72 10.71 5.46
CA LEU A 164 0.58 9.67 4.44
C LEU A 164 -0.48 8.62 4.83
N ASP A 165 -0.54 8.25 6.11
CA ASP A 165 -1.45 7.21 6.61
C ASP A 165 -2.88 7.71 6.88
N ARG A 166 -3.24 8.92 6.46
CA ARG A 166 -4.56 9.56 6.73
C ARG A 166 -4.87 9.75 8.23
N GLU A 167 -3.86 9.72 9.11
CA GLU A 167 -4.03 9.79 10.58
C GLU A 167 -3.68 11.18 11.17
N GLU A 168 -4.54 11.77 12.00
CA GLU A 168 -4.20 13.01 12.73
C GLU A 168 -3.09 12.76 13.77
N TYR A 169 -2.08 13.64 13.80
CA TYR A 169 -1.16 13.69 14.95
C TYR A 169 -1.88 14.36 16.14
N LYS A 170 -2.70 13.58 16.85
CA LYS A 170 -3.26 13.97 18.14
C LYS A 170 -2.27 13.62 19.25
N LEU A 171 -2.29 14.41 20.33
CA LEU A 171 -1.66 13.97 21.57
C LEU A 171 -2.28 12.62 21.97
N PRO A 172 -1.48 11.55 22.08
CA PRO A 172 -2.00 10.23 22.37
C PRO A 172 -2.73 10.27 23.72
N SER A 173 -3.90 9.63 23.79
CA SER A 173 -4.57 9.46 25.07
C SER A 173 -3.72 8.59 25.99
N LEU A 174 -3.97 8.64 27.31
CA LEU A 174 -3.30 7.73 28.23
C LEU A 174 -3.50 6.26 27.82
N GLN A 175 -4.69 5.93 27.32
CA GLN A 175 -5.01 4.62 26.76
C GLN A 175 -4.13 4.27 25.56
N ASP A 176 -3.94 5.19 24.60
CA ASP A 176 -3.06 4.95 23.45
C ASP A 176 -1.59 4.80 23.88
N CYS A 177 -1.14 5.58 24.87
CA CYS A 177 0.18 5.40 25.47
C CYS A 177 0.34 4.02 26.12
N CYS A 178 -0.66 3.55 26.88
CA CYS A 178 -0.65 2.22 27.47
C CYS A 178 -0.62 1.13 26.39
N ILE A 179 -1.45 1.26 25.35
CA ILE A 179 -1.46 0.34 24.21
C ILE A 179 -0.09 0.31 23.52
N GLN A 180 0.56 1.46 23.31
CA GLN A 180 1.89 1.53 22.74
C GLN A 180 2.95 0.83 23.61
N ILE A 181 2.87 0.96 24.93
CA ILE A 181 3.77 0.26 25.86
C ILE A 181 3.54 -1.25 25.79
N ILE A 182 2.28 -1.70 25.79
CA ILE A 182 1.92 -3.11 25.64
C ILE A 182 2.45 -3.65 24.32
N SER A 183 2.15 -2.99 23.20
CA SER A 183 2.62 -3.41 21.87
C SER A 183 4.15 -3.44 21.74
N LYS A 184 4.86 -2.55 22.45
CA LYS A 184 6.33 -2.52 22.42
C LYS A 184 6.97 -3.64 23.24
N ASN A 185 6.30 -4.12 24.28
CA ASN A 185 6.78 -5.20 25.15
C ASN A 185 5.91 -6.45 25.01
N ILE A 186 5.31 -6.66 23.83
CA ILE A 186 4.30 -7.71 23.61
C ILE A 186 4.85 -9.11 23.89
N ASP A 187 6.15 -9.30 23.67
CA ASP A 187 6.82 -10.58 23.91
C ASP A 187 6.85 -10.99 25.39
N ASP A 188 6.76 -10.02 26.30
CA ASP A 188 6.73 -10.21 27.75
C ASP A 188 5.29 -10.28 28.30
N VAL A 189 4.27 -10.13 27.44
CA VAL A 189 2.86 -10.20 27.83
C VAL A 189 2.40 -11.64 27.77
N GLU A 190 2.06 -12.22 28.93
CA GLU A 190 1.48 -13.57 29.00
C GLU A 190 -0.02 -13.59 28.70
N LEU A 191 -0.75 -12.58 29.19
CA LEU A 191 -2.19 -12.43 29.04
C LEU A 191 -2.56 -10.94 28.98
N LEU A 192 -3.46 -10.57 28.06
CA LEU A 192 -3.98 -9.20 27.98
C LEU A 192 -4.99 -8.89 29.09
N GLY A 193 -5.68 -9.91 29.62
CA GLY A 193 -6.77 -9.73 30.57
C GLY A 193 -8.00 -9.09 29.93
N ASP A 194 -8.84 -8.45 30.74
CA ASP A 194 -10.07 -7.82 30.27
C ASP A 194 -9.82 -6.38 29.78
N ILE A 195 -9.33 -6.27 28.53
CA ILE A 195 -9.08 -4.98 27.87
C ILE A 195 -10.21 -4.53 26.96
N GLY A 196 -11.23 -5.37 26.77
CA GLY A 196 -12.33 -5.15 25.83
C GLY A 196 -11.96 -5.28 24.35
N VAL A 197 -12.97 -5.58 23.52
CA VAL A 197 -12.81 -5.91 22.09
C VAL A 197 -12.19 -4.77 21.29
N ALA A 198 -12.57 -3.51 21.57
CA ALA A 198 -12.06 -2.35 20.84
C ALA A 198 -10.53 -2.17 21.02
N ASN A 199 -10.02 -2.39 22.23
CA ASN A 199 -8.59 -2.29 22.49
C ASN A 199 -7.82 -3.48 21.96
N SER A 200 -8.39 -4.68 22.07
CA SER A 200 -7.85 -5.89 21.46
C SER A 200 -7.65 -5.71 19.94
N LYS A 201 -8.68 -5.21 19.23
CA LYS A 201 -8.59 -4.88 17.80
C LYS A 201 -7.52 -3.80 17.53
N LYS A 202 -7.40 -2.75 18.36
CA LYS A 202 -6.35 -1.73 18.23
C LYS A 202 -4.93 -2.30 18.39
N ILE A 203 -4.71 -3.14 19.41
CA ILE A 203 -3.41 -3.77 19.65
C ILE A 203 -3.07 -4.69 18.47
N SER A 204 -4.00 -5.55 18.02
CA SER A 204 -3.81 -6.40 16.83
C SER A 204 -3.41 -5.61 15.59
N ARG A 205 -4.05 -4.45 15.33
CA ARG A 205 -3.69 -3.54 14.23
C ARG A 205 -2.28 -2.97 14.39
N ILE A 206 -1.89 -2.53 15.58
CA ILE A 206 -0.55 -1.98 15.83
C ILE A 206 0.52 -3.07 15.67
N LEU A 207 0.28 -4.28 16.18
CA LEU A 207 1.19 -5.41 16.01
C LEU A 207 1.34 -5.76 14.53
N SER A 208 0.24 -5.77 13.76
CA SER A 208 0.27 -5.99 12.31
C SER A 208 1.07 -4.91 11.59
N LYS A 209 0.85 -3.62 11.90
CA LYS A 209 1.63 -2.49 11.33
C LYS A 209 3.13 -2.60 11.65
N ASN A 210 3.47 -3.10 12.85
CA ASN A 210 4.86 -3.31 13.28
C ASN A 210 5.44 -4.66 12.82
N ARG A 211 4.65 -5.49 12.12
CA ARG A 211 5.01 -6.87 11.71
C ARG A 211 5.42 -7.77 12.88
N SER A 212 4.83 -7.51 14.04
CA SER A 212 5.07 -8.22 15.31
C SER A 212 3.94 -9.18 15.67
N LEU A 213 2.94 -9.37 14.79
CA LEU A 213 1.92 -10.41 14.94
C LEU A 213 2.48 -11.75 14.42
N ASP A 214 2.64 -12.71 15.33
CA ASP A 214 3.25 -14.02 15.09
C ASP A 214 2.50 -15.14 15.84
N SER A 215 2.97 -16.38 15.74
CA SER A 215 2.33 -17.53 16.39
C SER A 215 2.19 -17.40 17.91
N LYS A 216 3.12 -16.71 18.59
CA LYS A 216 3.09 -16.55 20.05
C LYS A 216 2.07 -15.47 20.42
N THR A 217 2.22 -14.29 19.86
CA THR A 217 1.38 -13.12 20.13
C THR A 217 -0.07 -13.33 19.68
N MET A 218 -0.31 -14.15 18.65
CA MET A 218 -1.67 -14.52 18.22
C MET A 218 -2.49 -15.16 19.35
N THR A 219 -1.86 -15.95 20.23
CA THR A 219 -2.55 -16.64 21.33
C THR A 219 -3.18 -15.67 22.34
N LEU A 220 -2.64 -14.46 22.46
CA LEU A 220 -3.17 -13.40 23.32
C LEU A 220 -4.57 -12.92 22.88
N PHE A 221 -4.94 -13.18 21.63
CA PHE A 221 -6.21 -12.75 21.03
C PHE A 221 -7.22 -13.88 20.90
N LEU A 222 -6.90 -15.10 21.35
CA LEU A 222 -7.81 -16.24 21.27
C LEU A 222 -8.66 -16.32 22.54
N ASP A 223 -9.97 -16.40 22.37
CA ASP A 223 -10.94 -16.56 23.46
C ASP A 223 -12.13 -17.42 22.96
N PRO A 224 -12.57 -18.44 23.73
CA PRO A 224 -13.66 -19.34 23.33
C PRO A 224 -15.01 -18.68 23.05
N SER A 225 -15.24 -17.48 23.59
CA SER A 225 -16.45 -16.69 23.41
C SER A 225 -16.42 -15.78 22.18
N LEU A 226 -15.29 -15.71 21.46
CA LEU A 226 -15.16 -14.85 20.29
C LEU A 226 -16.06 -15.30 19.14
N LYS A 227 -16.73 -14.30 18.57
CA LYS A 227 -17.52 -14.41 17.34
C LYS A 227 -16.79 -13.87 16.12
N GLU A 228 -15.84 -12.96 16.31
CA GLU A 228 -15.11 -12.31 15.22
C GLU A 228 -13.63 -12.26 15.53
N ILE A 229 -12.80 -12.59 14.53
CA ILE A 229 -11.36 -12.39 14.60
C ILE A 229 -10.84 -11.73 13.32
N GLU A 230 -9.95 -10.75 13.50
CA GLU A 230 -9.38 -9.96 12.42
C GLU A 230 -7.88 -9.78 12.63
N PHE A 231 -7.10 -10.30 11.68
CA PHE A 231 -5.65 -10.15 11.64
C PHE A 231 -5.22 -9.54 10.30
N TRP A 232 -4.42 -8.48 10.37
CA TRP A 232 -4.10 -7.63 9.22
C TRP A 232 -2.77 -8.01 8.54
N ASP A 233 -1.84 -8.60 9.27
CA ASP A 233 -0.61 -9.20 8.73
C ASP A 233 -0.37 -10.57 9.38
N CYS A 234 -0.81 -11.64 8.71
CA CYS A 234 -0.62 -13.02 9.14
C CYS A 234 0.68 -13.65 8.60
N SER A 235 1.59 -12.88 8.00
CA SER A 235 2.77 -13.43 7.29
C SER A 235 3.69 -14.24 8.21
N ASN A 236 3.72 -13.91 9.50
CA ASN A 236 4.58 -14.54 10.51
C ASN A 236 3.85 -15.60 11.36
N ILE A 237 2.56 -15.85 11.13
CA ILE A 237 1.79 -16.88 11.85
C ILE A 237 1.99 -18.24 11.18
N SER A 238 2.39 -19.25 11.95
CA SER A 238 2.58 -20.62 11.44
C SER A 238 1.25 -21.33 11.16
N SER A 239 1.29 -22.36 10.30
CA SER A 239 0.10 -23.20 10.04
C SER A 239 -0.44 -23.85 11.31
N ASP A 240 0.41 -24.34 12.21
CA ASP A 240 -0.04 -24.92 13.49
C ASP A 240 -0.81 -23.90 14.35
N ALA A 241 -0.34 -22.65 14.38
CA ALA A 241 -1.00 -21.57 15.10
C ALA A 241 -2.37 -21.24 14.49
N LEU A 242 -2.48 -21.26 13.15
CA LEU A 242 -3.78 -21.11 12.47
C LEU A 242 -4.75 -22.25 12.83
N THR A 243 -4.28 -23.49 13.00
CA THR A 243 -5.12 -24.57 13.52
C THR A 243 -5.62 -24.27 14.95
N GLN A 244 -4.75 -23.70 15.80
CA GLN A 244 -5.14 -23.31 17.16
C GLN A 244 -6.24 -22.26 17.20
N LEU A 245 -6.34 -21.38 16.19
CA LEU A 245 -7.43 -20.40 16.11
C LEU A 245 -8.80 -21.09 16.15
N ALA A 246 -9.03 -22.06 15.27
CA ALA A 246 -10.29 -22.79 15.23
C ALA A 246 -10.47 -23.77 16.40
N ALA A 247 -9.37 -24.26 16.99
CA ALA A 247 -9.44 -25.11 18.17
C ALA A 247 -9.89 -24.36 19.43
N ASN A 248 -9.42 -23.11 19.60
CA ASN A 248 -9.69 -22.31 20.79
C ASN A 248 -10.92 -21.42 20.65
N CYS A 249 -11.37 -21.12 19.42
CA CYS A 249 -12.50 -20.22 19.17
C CYS A 249 -13.61 -20.91 18.33
N PRO A 250 -14.34 -21.90 18.90
CA PRO A 250 -15.33 -22.68 18.14
C PRO A 250 -16.61 -21.90 17.80
N LEU A 251 -16.87 -20.77 18.48
CA LEU A 251 -18.07 -19.94 18.28
C LEU A 251 -17.90 -18.85 17.21
N LEU A 252 -16.79 -18.86 16.47
CA LEU A 252 -16.53 -17.85 15.44
C LEU A 252 -17.60 -17.86 14.34
N GLU A 253 -18.12 -16.68 14.07
CA GLU A 253 -19.07 -16.35 13.01
C GLU A 253 -18.36 -15.62 11.85
N SER A 254 -17.25 -14.91 12.12
CA SER A 254 -16.48 -14.16 11.12
C SER A 254 -14.97 -14.28 11.32
N ILE A 255 -14.26 -14.60 10.23
CA ILE A 255 -12.79 -14.67 10.19
C ILE A 255 -12.27 -13.77 9.08
N THR A 256 -11.36 -12.86 9.43
CA THR A 256 -10.56 -12.07 8.48
C THR A 256 -9.08 -12.30 8.70
N LEU A 257 -8.40 -12.91 7.72
CA LEU A 257 -6.96 -13.13 7.72
C LEU A 257 -6.33 -12.50 6.48
N ASN A 258 -5.61 -11.40 6.69
CA ASN A 258 -4.85 -10.73 5.64
C ASN A 258 -3.40 -11.20 5.61
N LEU A 259 -2.83 -11.26 4.40
CA LEU A 259 -1.47 -11.76 4.16
C LEU A 259 -1.26 -13.18 4.75
N CYS A 260 -2.27 -14.04 4.62
CA CYS A 260 -2.31 -15.37 5.20
C CYS A 260 -1.58 -16.42 4.33
N GLY A 261 -0.35 -16.12 3.89
CA GLY A 261 0.43 -16.94 2.97
C GLY A 261 0.86 -18.31 3.52
N ARG A 262 0.70 -18.55 4.82
CA ARG A 262 1.01 -19.81 5.51
C ARG A 262 -0.23 -20.66 5.83
N LEU A 263 -1.43 -20.20 5.45
CA LEU A 263 -2.66 -20.97 5.60
C LEU A 263 -2.66 -22.14 4.61
N HIS A 264 -2.64 -23.37 5.13
CA HIS A 264 -2.51 -24.61 4.37
C HIS A 264 -3.84 -25.37 4.26
N ASN A 265 -3.86 -26.42 3.43
CA ASN A 265 -5.02 -27.28 3.23
C ASN A 265 -5.59 -27.87 4.54
N ASP A 266 -4.71 -28.32 5.43
CA ASP A 266 -5.12 -28.94 6.70
C ASP A 266 -5.82 -27.94 7.63
N ASN A 267 -5.44 -26.66 7.56
CA ASN A 267 -6.11 -25.62 8.31
C ASN A 267 -7.54 -25.43 7.83
N LEU A 268 -7.75 -25.31 6.50
CA LEU A 268 -9.08 -25.11 5.95
C LEU A 268 -10.00 -26.33 6.21
N LEU A 269 -9.45 -27.54 6.14
CA LEU A 269 -10.15 -28.77 6.52
C LEU A 269 -10.52 -28.77 8.01
N TYR A 270 -9.62 -28.31 8.87
CA TYR A 270 -9.92 -28.19 10.29
C TYR A 270 -10.98 -27.13 10.56
N TYR A 271 -11.01 -26.05 9.79
CA TYR A 271 -12.01 -25.00 9.88
C TYR A 271 -13.40 -25.52 9.48
N SER A 272 -13.50 -26.32 8.42
CA SER A 272 -14.77 -26.97 8.03
C SER A 272 -15.27 -28.00 9.06
N ASP A 273 -14.37 -28.58 9.85
CA ASP A 273 -14.78 -29.47 10.94
C ASP A 273 -15.19 -28.70 12.22
N LYS A 274 -14.46 -27.67 12.64
CA LYS A 274 -14.67 -27.06 13.97
C LYS A 274 -15.59 -25.84 13.98
N LEU A 275 -15.60 -25.03 12.92
CA LEU A 275 -16.23 -23.70 12.96
C LEU A 275 -17.68 -23.73 12.46
N LYS A 276 -18.55 -24.44 13.18
CA LYS A 276 -19.94 -24.69 12.76
C LYS A 276 -20.82 -23.45 12.65
N ASN A 277 -20.43 -22.33 13.27
CA ASN A 277 -21.17 -21.07 13.22
C ASN A 277 -20.63 -20.08 12.19
N LEU A 278 -19.58 -20.44 11.43
CA LEU A 278 -18.92 -19.53 10.51
C LEU A 278 -19.89 -19.09 9.40
N GLN A 279 -20.00 -17.78 9.21
CA GLN A 279 -20.85 -17.15 8.20
C GLN A 279 -20.02 -16.25 7.27
N HIS A 280 -18.91 -15.69 7.75
CA HIS A 280 -18.04 -14.81 6.96
C HIS A 280 -16.60 -15.31 6.96
N LEU A 281 -16.05 -15.53 5.77
CA LEU A 281 -14.65 -15.91 5.57
C LEU A 281 -13.99 -14.93 4.61
N ASN A 282 -13.04 -14.14 5.12
CA ASN A 282 -12.27 -13.17 4.35
C ASN A 282 -10.78 -13.51 4.41
N LEU A 283 -10.23 -13.92 3.26
CA LEU A 283 -8.86 -14.38 3.14
C LEU A 283 -8.15 -13.60 2.03
N ASN A 284 -6.98 -13.05 2.36
CA ASN A 284 -6.13 -12.35 1.40
C ASN A 284 -4.73 -12.97 1.38
N GLY A 285 -4.34 -13.48 0.22
CA GLY A 285 -3.08 -14.20 0.04
C GLY A 285 -3.04 -15.67 0.51
N PRO A 286 -4.11 -16.49 0.49
CA PRO A 286 -4.02 -17.91 0.83
C PRO A 286 -3.43 -18.73 -0.34
N PHE A 287 -2.13 -18.56 -0.62
CA PHE A 287 -1.47 -19.14 -1.81
C PHE A 287 -1.23 -20.65 -1.76
N LEU A 288 -1.37 -21.28 -0.59
CA LEU A 288 -1.06 -22.71 -0.38
C LEU A 288 -2.30 -23.61 -0.40
N ILE A 289 -3.51 -23.02 -0.43
CA ILE A 289 -4.75 -23.80 -0.50
C ILE A 289 -4.97 -24.24 -1.94
N ASN A 290 -5.11 -25.54 -2.15
CA ASN A 290 -5.36 -26.12 -3.46
C ASN A 290 -6.84 -26.07 -3.82
N ASP A 291 -7.12 -26.11 -5.11
CA ASP A 291 -8.48 -26.05 -5.66
C ASP A 291 -9.41 -27.13 -5.09
N SER A 292 -8.98 -28.39 -5.04
CA SER A 292 -9.81 -29.47 -4.47
C SER A 292 -10.15 -29.27 -2.98
N MET A 293 -9.33 -28.54 -2.23
CA MET A 293 -9.60 -28.26 -0.83
C MET A 293 -10.65 -27.16 -0.66
N TRP A 294 -10.69 -26.17 -1.57
CA TRP A 294 -11.78 -25.21 -1.62
C TRP A 294 -13.11 -25.88 -1.91
N GLN A 295 -13.15 -26.76 -2.92
CA GLN A 295 -14.34 -27.55 -3.24
C GLN A 295 -14.83 -28.32 -2.00
N GLY A 296 -13.95 -29.08 -1.35
CA GLY A 296 -14.30 -29.84 -0.15
C GLY A 296 -14.73 -28.96 1.03
N PHE A 297 -14.22 -27.73 1.15
CA PHE A 297 -14.68 -26.77 2.14
C PHE A 297 -16.11 -26.29 1.84
N PHE A 298 -16.44 -25.96 0.59
CA PHE A 298 -17.80 -25.54 0.22
C PHE A 298 -18.82 -26.67 0.30
N ASP A 299 -18.40 -27.92 0.04
CA ASP A 299 -19.24 -29.11 0.20
C ASP A 299 -19.58 -29.44 1.67
N SER A 300 -18.82 -28.88 2.62
CA SER A 300 -19.04 -29.09 4.05
C SER A 300 -20.23 -28.28 4.61
N ASP A 301 -20.75 -28.69 5.77
CA ASP A 301 -21.83 -27.96 6.46
C ASP A 301 -21.43 -26.51 6.82
N VAL A 302 -20.13 -26.29 7.08
CA VAL A 302 -19.60 -24.94 7.36
C VAL A 302 -19.64 -24.07 6.12
N GLY A 303 -19.21 -24.60 4.98
CA GLY A 303 -19.26 -23.90 3.69
C GLY A 303 -20.68 -23.47 3.35
N ARG A 304 -21.66 -24.37 3.47
CA ARG A 304 -23.08 -24.09 3.17
C ARG A 304 -23.72 -23.00 4.04
N ASN A 305 -23.16 -22.73 5.23
CA ASN A 305 -23.62 -21.68 6.13
C ASN A 305 -23.07 -20.28 5.80
N LEU A 306 -22.14 -20.18 4.83
CA LEU A 306 -21.54 -18.91 4.47
C LEU A 306 -22.56 -17.93 3.88
N LYS A 307 -22.52 -16.71 4.41
CA LYS A 307 -23.19 -15.52 3.88
C LYS A 307 -22.20 -14.54 3.27
N GLY A 308 -20.94 -14.58 3.66
CA GLY A 308 -19.89 -13.75 3.09
C GLY A 308 -18.64 -14.54 2.76
N PHE A 309 -18.22 -14.48 1.51
CA PHE A 309 -16.97 -15.05 1.06
C PHE A 309 -16.14 -13.99 0.34
N HIS A 310 -14.98 -13.67 0.90
CA HIS A 310 -14.06 -12.72 0.30
C HIS A 310 -12.71 -13.39 0.08
N LEU A 311 -12.30 -13.47 -1.18
CA LEU A 311 -11.04 -14.06 -1.56
C LEU A 311 -10.24 -13.08 -2.40
N ARG A 312 -9.02 -12.79 -1.95
CA ARG A 312 -8.11 -11.86 -2.64
C ARG A 312 -6.73 -12.47 -2.84
N ASN A 313 -6.10 -12.14 -3.97
CA ASN A 313 -4.72 -12.47 -4.28
C ASN A 313 -4.42 -13.98 -4.14
N THR A 314 -4.96 -14.81 -5.02
CA THR A 314 -4.55 -16.22 -5.10
C THR A 314 -4.73 -16.77 -6.51
N HIS A 315 -3.77 -17.56 -6.97
CA HIS A 315 -3.80 -18.20 -8.29
C HIS A 315 -4.31 -19.65 -8.23
N ARG A 316 -4.58 -20.18 -7.03
CA ARG A 316 -4.98 -21.59 -6.81
C ARG A 316 -6.48 -21.79 -6.63
N PHE A 317 -7.27 -20.72 -6.79
CA PHE A 317 -8.72 -20.79 -6.84
C PHE A 317 -9.13 -20.85 -8.31
N MET A 318 -9.58 -22.03 -8.76
CA MET A 318 -9.88 -22.33 -10.17
C MET A 318 -11.41 -22.39 -10.40
N PRO A 319 -11.86 -22.51 -11.67
CA PRO A 319 -13.29 -22.54 -11.99
C PRO A 319 -14.12 -23.57 -11.21
N ASP A 320 -13.58 -24.77 -10.95
CA ASP A 320 -14.29 -25.82 -10.21
C ASP A 320 -14.59 -25.41 -8.76
N SER A 321 -13.69 -24.68 -8.10
CA SER A 321 -13.95 -24.10 -6.77
C SER A 321 -15.02 -23.02 -6.79
N LEU A 322 -15.06 -22.19 -7.83
CA LEU A 322 -16.12 -21.20 -7.98
C LEU A 322 -17.47 -21.88 -8.18
N ILE A 323 -17.53 -22.92 -9.02
CA ILE A 323 -18.75 -23.70 -9.23
C ILE A 323 -19.21 -24.35 -7.92
N ALA A 324 -18.29 -24.99 -7.16
CA ALA A 324 -18.62 -25.58 -5.86
C ALA A 324 -19.13 -24.54 -4.84
N LEU A 325 -18.56 -23.33 -4.82
CA LEU A 325 -19.07 -22.21 -4.02
C LEU A 325 -20.50 -21.84 -4.43
N LEU A 326 -20.77 -21.71 -5.74
CA LEU A 326 -22.07 -21.31 -6.24
C LEU A 326 -23.14 -22.38 -5.96
N ASP A 327 -22.83 -23.65 -6.23
CA ASP A 327 -23.74 -24.78 -6.00
C ASP A 327 -24.13 -24.93 -4.52
N ASN A 328 -23.16 -24.78 -3.60
CA ASN A 328 -23.38 -25.05 -2.18
C ASN A 328 -23.74 -23.81 -1.35
N CYS A 329 -23.25 -22.62 -1.73
CA CYS A 329 -23.36 -21.40 -0.92
C CYS A 329 -24.17 -20.30 -1.62
N GLY A 330 -24.32 -20.33 -2.95
CA GLY A 330 -24.81 -19.20 -3.75
C GLY A 330 -26.12 -18.56 -3.26
N ASN A 331 -27.11 -19.38 -2.91
CA ASN A 331 -28.44 -18.92 -2.45
C ASN A 331 -28.44 -18.19 -1.08
N ASN A 332 -27.35 -18.34 -0.32
CA ASN A 332 -27.18 -17.76 1.01
C ASN A 332 -26.20 -16.57 1.01
N LEU A 333 -25.40 -16.41 -0.04
CA LEU A 333 -24.39 -15.36 -0.11
C LEU A 333 -25.03 -13.97 -0.25
N GLU A 334 -24.65 -13.10 0.68
CA GLU A 334 -24.95 -11.67 0.69
C GLU A 334 -23.69 -10.84 0.31
N TYR A 335 -22.48 -11.38 0.55
CA TYR A 335 -21.21 -10.70 0.29
C TYR A 335 -20.27 -11.59 -0.51
N LEU A 336 -19.86 -11.14 -1.69
CA LEU A 336 -18.89 -11.84 -2.51
C LEU A 336 -17.77 -10.90 -2.94
N THR A 337 -16.52 -11.29 -2.67
CA THR A 337 -15.34 -10.68 -3.29
C THR A 337 -14.51 -11.72 -4.03
N LEU A 338 -14.24 -11.44 -5.30
CA LEU A 338 -13.30 -12.13 -6.16
C LEU A 338 -12.28 -11.11 -6.70
N SER A 339 -11.12 -10.97 -6.05
CA SER A 339 -10.13 -9.94 -6.41
C SER A 339 -8.76 -10.54 -6.70
N ARG A 340 -8.21 -10.29 -7.89
CA ARG A 340 -6.88 -10.82 -8.33
C ARG A 340 -6.81 -12.34 -8.19
N LEU A 341 -7.79 -13.02 -8.80
CA LEU A 341 -7.90 -14.48 -8.79
C LEU A 341 -7.42 -15.05 -10.13
N ASP A 342 -6.11 -15.12 -10.32
CA ASP A 342 -5.50 -15.49 -11.60
C ASP A 342 -5.85 -16.93 -12.05
N GLY A 343 -6.29 -17.79 -11.13
CA GLY A 343 -6.73 -19.16 -11.42
C GLY A 343 -8.08 -19.23 -12.14
N LEU A 344 -8.92 -18.20 -12.02
CA LEU A 344 -10.21 -18.11 -12.70
C LEU A 344 -10.00 -17.67 -14.16
N THR A 345 -9.85 -18.67 -15.02
CA THR A 345 -9.41 -18.50 -16.42
C THR A 345 -10.53 -18.67 -17.45
N THR A 346 -11.73 -19.08 -17.03
CA THR A 346 -12.85 -19.39 -17.91
C THR A 346 -14.03 -18.45 -17.67
N LYS A 347 -14.57 -17.88 -18.76
CA LYS A 347 -15.75 -17.02 -18.72
C LYS A 347 -16.99 -17.77 -18.21
N THR A 348 -17.14 -19.02 -18.62
CA THR A 348 -18.28 -19.88 -18.26
C THR A 348 -18.50 -20.00 -16.76
N ALA A 349 -17.46 -19.91 -15.94
CA ALA A 349 -17.60 -19.98 -14.49
C ALA A 349 -18.19 -18.68 -13.92
N TYR A 350 -17.82 -17.52 -14.49
CA TYR A 350 -18.41 -16.23 -14.15
C TYR A 350 -19.85 -16.12 -14.67
N ASP A 351 -20.13 -16.64 -15.86
CA ASP A 351 -21.48 -16.65 -16.46
C ASP A 351 -22.52 -17.38 -15.61
N LEU A 352 -22.10 -18.22 -14.65
CA LEU A 352 -22.99 -18.87 -13.69
C LEU A 352 -23.44 -17.96 -12.55
N LEU A 353 -22.70 -16.87 -12.24
CA LEU A 353 -22.99 -16.01 -11.10
C LEU A 353 -24.45 -15.54 -11.01
N PRO A 354 -25.09 -15.02 -12.10
CA PRO A 354 -26.49 -14.59 -12.03
C PRO A 354 -27.46 -15.72 -11.66
N HIS A 355 -27.14 -16.98 -11.99
CA HIS A 355 -28.06 -18.10 -11.75
C HIS A 355 -28.15 -18.52 -10.28
N TYR A 356 -27.09 -18.30 -9.51
CA TYR A 356 -26.97 -18.77 -8.12
C TYR A 356 -27.07 -17.64 -7.09
N LEU A 357 -26.67 -16.43 -7.45
CA LEU A 357 -26.61 -15.29 -6.52
C LEU A 357 -27.89 -14.46 -6.63
N GLN A 358 -28.68 -14.45 -5.55
CA GLN A 358 -30.02 -13.82 -5.53
C GLN A 358 -30.26 -12.86 -4.36
N LYS A 359 -29.28 -12.66 -3.48
CA LYS A 359 -29.41 -11.88 -2.23
C LYS A 359 -28.22 -10.98 -1.96
N LEU A 360 -27.44 -10.64 -2.99
CA LEU A 360 -26.21 -9.88 -2.81
C LEU A 360 -26.52 -8.46 -2.31
N LYS A 361 -25.76 -8.06 -1.28
CA LYS A 361 -25.63 -6.68 -0.79
C LYS A 361 -24.28 -6.09 -1.17
N HIS A 362 -23.26 -6.94 -1.29
CA HIS A 362 -21.91 -6.55 -1.69
C HIS A 362 -21.38 -7.47 -2.79
N LEU A 363 -20.96 -6.87 -3.89
CA LEU A 363 -20.27 -7.56 -4.97
C LEU A 363 -18.96 -6.82 -5.31
N GLU A 364 -17.85 -7.55 -5.24
CA GLU A 364 -16.56 -7.13 -5.76
C GLU A 364 -16.04 -8.19 -6.73
N ILE A 365 -15.85 -7.81 -7.98
CA ILE A 365 -15.08 -8.57 -8.97
C ILE A 365 -14.01 -7.63 -9.46
N SER A 366 -12.74 -7.93 -9.20
CA SER A 366 -11.67 -6.98 -9.48
C SER A 366 -10.41 -7.63 -10.01
N TYR A 367 -9.79 -6.96 -10.98
CA TYR A 367 -8.57 -7.39 -11.64
C TYR A 367 -8.65 -8.86 -12.11
N PRO A 368 -9.62 -9.23 -12.96
CA PRO A 368 -9.66 -10.55 -13.57
C PRO A 368 -8.37 -10.79 -14.38
N ASN A 369 -7.97 -12.06 -14.53
CA ASN A 369 -6.74 -12.43 -15.24
C ASN A 369 -6.75 -11.91 -16.70
N LYS A 370 -7.92 -11.97 -17.34
CA LYS A 370 -8.14 -11.47 -18.69
C LYS A 370 -9.36 -10.56 -18.74
N GLU A 371 -9.28 -9.57 -19.60
CA GLU A 371 -10.30 -8.54 -19.80
C GLU A 371 -11.63 -9.12 -20.28
N GLU A 372 -11.58 -10.14 -21.15
CA GLU A 372 -12.74 -10.82 -21.77
C GLU A 372 -13.58 -11.67 -20.80
N LEU A 373 -13.11 -11.88 -19.57
CA LEU A 373 -13.82 -12.74 -18.60
C LEU A 373 -15.03 -12.05 -18.00
N ILE A 374 -15.02 -10.72 -17.93
CA ILE A 374 -16.07 -9.90 -17.33
C ILE A 374 -16.52 -8.89 -18.38
N ASP A 375 -17.73 -9.09 -18.90
CA ASP A 375 -18.35 -8.22 -19.90
C ASP A 375 -19.65 -7.58 -19.38
N ASP A 376 -20.18 -6.66 -20.18
CA ASP A 376 -21.39 -5.91 -19.82
C ASP A 376 -22.59 -6.86 -19.61
N ASP A 377 -22.76 -7.86 -20.47
CA ASP A 377 -23.90 -8.79 -20.42
C ASP A 377 -23.94 -9.57 -19.10
N LEU A 378 -22.79 -10.03 -18.60
CA LEU A 378 -22.67 -10.68 -17.31
C LEU A 378 -23.10 -9.75 -16.17
N ILE A 379 -22.55 -8.53 -16.12
CA ILE A 379 -22.82 -7.58 -15.05
C ILE A 379 -24.27 -7.12 -15.08
N VAL A 380 -24.81 -6.82 -16.26
CA VAL A 380 -26.23 -6.46 -16.44
C VAL A 380 -27.13 -7.59 -15.94
N SER A 381 -26.82 -8.85 -16.29
CA SER A 381 -27.58 -10.01 -15.82
C SER A 381 -27.54 -10.14 -14.29
N LEU A 382 -26.37 -9.97 -13.67
CA LEU A 382 -26.22 -9.98 -12.21
C LEU A 382 -27.02 -8.87 -11.53
N LEU A 383 -26.97 -7.65 -12.07
CA LEU A 383 -27.66 -6.49 -11.52
C LEU A 383 -29.18 -6.58 -11.72
N SER A 384 -29.66 -7.20 -12.81
CA SER A 384 -31.09 -7.43 -13.02
C SER A 384 -31.74 -8.31 -11.93
N ILE A 385 -30.94 -9.13 -11.25
CA ILE A 385 -31.40 -10.04 -10.19
C ILE A 385 -31.14 -9.45 -8.80
N ASN A 386 -29.95 -8.88 -8.58
CA ASN A 386 -29.50 -8.46 -7.25
C ASN A 386 -29.57 -6.94 -7.01
N GLY A 387 -29.87 -6.14 -8.04
CA GLY A 387 -29.73 -4.69 -7.98
C GLY A 387 -30.58 -4.02 -6.90
N GLU A 388 -31.76 -4.57 -6.59
CA GLU A 388 -32.65 -4.03 -5.55
C GLU A 388 -32.01 -4.07 -4.15
N THR A 389 -31.22 -5.12 -3.87
CA THR A 389 -30.56 -5.33 -2.57
C THR A 389 -29.10 -4.89 -2.55
N LEU A 390 -28.50 -4.64 -3.71
CA LEU A 390 -27.07 -4.35 -3.81
C LEU A 390 -26.75 -2.95 -3.30
N GLU A 391 -25.94 -2.88 -2.25
CA GLU A 391 -25.48 -1.64 -1.60
C GLU A 391 -24.08 -1.25 -2.05
N THR A 392 -23.22 -2.24 -2.38
CA THR A 392 -21.83 -2.03 -2.80
C THR A 392 -21.51 -2.80 -4.09
N LEU A 393 -21.00 -2.09 -5.09
CA LEU A 393 -20.52 -2.63 -6.35
C LEU A 393 -19.09 -2.16 -6.63
N ILE A 394 -18.16 -3.10 -6.75
CA ILE A 394 -16.74 -2.84 -7.06
C ILE A 394 -16.34 -3.67 -8.27
N LEU A 395 -15.98 -3.00 -9.37
CA LEU A 395 -15.62 -3.59 -10.66
C LEU A 395 -14.23 -3.13 -11.12
N ASP A 396 -13.33 -2.93 -10.18
CA ASP A 396 -12.00 -2.37 -10.43
C ASP A 396 -11.16 -3.23 -11.39
N GLY A 397 -10.62 -2.63 -12.43
CA GLY A 397 -9.74 -3.30 -13.41
C GLY A 397 -10.44 -4.29 -14.33
N CYS A 398 -11.78 -4.31 -14.37
CA CYS A 398 -12.57 -5.08 -15.33
C CYS A 398 -12.66 -4.35 -16.68
N SER A 399 -11.55 -4.21 -17.40
CA SER A 399 -11.46 -3.37 -18.61
C SER A 399 -12.32 -3.83 -19.79
N GLY A 400 -12.94 -5.01 -19.74
CA GLY A 400 -13.94 -5.46 -20.73
C GLY A 400 -15.30 -4.76 -20.63
N LEU A 401 -15.52 -3.95 -19.58
CA LEU A 401 -16.78 -3.23 -19.34
C LEU A 401 -16.83 -1.88 -20.05
N SER A 402 -18.00 -1.54 -20.60
CA SER A 402 -18.25 -0.28 -21.33
C SER A 402 -19.36 0.56 -20.67
N ASP A 403 -19.86 1.60 -21.31
CA ASP A 403 -21.01 2.35 -20.80
C ASP A 403 -22.29 1.50 -20.67
N GLN A 404 -22.34 0.34 -21.34
CA GLN A 404 -23.52 -0.52 -21.38
C GLN A 404 -23.91 -1.08 -20.00
N PHE A 405 -22.96 -1.47 -19.14
CA PHE A 405 -23.33 -1.91 -17.79
C PHE A 405 -23.82 -0.75 -16.90
N LEU A 406 -23.36 0.48 -17.15
CA LEU A 406 -23.85 1.68 -16.44
C LEU A 406 -25.32 1.93 -16.79
N ILE A 407 -25.64 1.97 -18.08
CA ILE A 407 -26.94 2.36 -18.59
C ILE A 407 -27.95 1.20 -18.53
N GLY A 408 -27.53 -0.01 -18.90
CA GLY A 408 -28.37 -1.21 -18.95
C GLY A 408 -28.43 -1.99 -17.64
N GLY A 409 -27.46 -1.79 -16.74
CA GLY A 409 -27.36 -2.52 -15.48
C GLY A 409 -27.64 -1.64 -14.27
N ILE A 410 -26.74 -0.70 -13.97
CA ILE A 410 -26.82 0.11 -12.76
C ILE A 410 -28.08 0.99 -12.77
N ARG A 411 -28.27 1.78 -13.83
CA ARG A 411 -29.36 2.75 -13.92
C ARG A 411 -30.75 2.14 -13.65
N PRO A 412 -31.17 1.04 -14.29
CA PRO A 412 -32.52 0.49 -14.09
C PRO A 412 -32.70 -0.32 -12.81
N PHE A 413 -31.64 -0.95 -12.28
CA PHE A 413 -31.80 -2.00 -11.27
C PHE A 413 -31.30 -1.63 -9.88
N CYS A 414 -30.54 -0.54 -9.69
CA CYS A 414 -29.81 -0.29 -8.45
C CYS A 414 -30.36 0.90 -7.60
N PRO A 415 -31.54 0.79 -6.95
CA PRO A 415 -32.07 1.83 -6.09
C PRO A 415 -31.33 1.97 -4.76
N SER A 416 -30.77 0.88 -4.23
CA SER A 416 -30.13 0.80 -2.91
C SER A 416 -28.60 0.98 -2.95
N LEU A 417 -28.02 1.15 -4.14
CA LEU A 417 -26.58 1.27 -4.30
C LEU A 417 -26.08 2.54 -3.61
N THR A 418 -25.07 2.38 -2.75
CA THR A 418 -24.44 3.49 -2.01
C THR A 418 -22.95 3.58 -2.29
N LYS A 419 -22.29 2.50 -2.71
CA LYS A 419 -20.87 2.46 -3.03
C LYS A 419 -20.62 1.94 -4.43
N LEU A 420 -19.93 2.73 -5.25
CA LEU A 420 -19.53 2.36 -6.61
C LEU A 420 -18.03 2.59 -6.81
N SER A 421 -17.32 1.54 -7.21
CA SER A 421 -15.91 1.62 -7.58
C SER A 421 -15.69 1.00 -8.96
N THR A 422 -15.08 1.77 -9.85
CA THR A 422 -14.80 1.40 -11.25
C THR A 422 -13.35 1.76 -11.60
N VAL A 423 -12.42 1.57 -10.67
CA VAL A 423 -11.03 1.97 -10.85
C VAL A 423 -10.46 1.31 -12.10
N LEU A 424 -9.67 2.04 -12.90
CA LEU A 424 -9.04 1.51 -14.11
C LEU A 424 -10.02 1.00 -15.18
N LEU A 425 -11.28 1.46 -15.19
CA LEU A 425 -12.18 1.24 -16.32
C LEU A 425 -12.01 2.39 -17.33
N ASP A 426 -11.25 2.12 -18.38
CA ASP A 426 -10.84 3.08 -19.42
C ASP A 426 -11.83 3.22 -20.57
N GLN A 427 -12.75 2.26 -20.74
CA GLN A 427 -13.83 2.32 -21.73
C GLN A 427 -15.09 3.05 -21.24
N ILE A 428 -15.13 3.46 -19.97
CA ILE A 428 -16.24 4.29 -19.45
C ILE A 428 -16.04 5.74 -19.89
N THR A 429 -17.03 6.28 -20.58
CA THR A 429 -16.95 7.62 -21.17
C THR A 429 -17.67 8.67 -20.35
N ASP A 430 -17.36 9.94 -20.63
CA ASP A 430 -18.10 11.08 -20.09
C ASP A 430 -19.59 11.05 -20.45
N GLU A 431 -19.95 10.53 -21.63
CA GLU A 431 -21.33 10.38 -22.07
C GLU A 431 -22.06 9.30 -21.27
N GLY A 432 -21.46 8.12 -21.08
CA GLY A 432 -22.04 7.05 -20.27
C GLY A 432 -22.30 7.46 -18.83
N MET A 433 -21.35 8.16 -18.21
CA MET A 433 -21.50 8.72 -16.87
C MET A 433 -22.60 9.79 -16.81
N THR A 434 -22.64 10.70 -17.79
CA THR A 434 -23.71 11.70 -17.89
C THR A 434 -25.07 11.03 -17.99
N GLN A 435 -25.19 10.01 -18.84
CA GLN A 435 -26.42 9.25 -19.00
C GLN A 435 -26.80 8.59 -17.67
N LEU A 436 -25.93 7.79 -17.04
CA LEU A 436 -26.22 7.12 -15.77
C LEU A 436 -26.81 8.08 -14.73
N PHE A 437 -26.15 9.21 -14.46
CA PHE A 437 -26.51 10.08 -13.34
C PHE A 437 -27.60 11.12 -13.64
N THR A 438 -27.86 11.43 -14.91
CA THR A 438 -28.93 12.38 -15.27
C THR A 438 -30.30 11.73 -15.09
N ASN A 439 -31.15 12.30 -14.24
CA ASN A 439 -32.51 11.81 -13.93
C ASN A 439 -32.51 10.34 -13.47
N TRP A 440 -31.60 9.99 -12.56
CA TRP A 440 -31.56 8.66 -11.96
C TRP A 440 -32.47 8.56 -10.73
N GLU A 441 -33.77 8.67 -10.95
CA GLU A 441 -34.77 8.89 -9.89
C GLU A 441 -34.93 7.74 -8.89
N ILE A 442 -34.57 6.51 -9.28
CA ILE A 442 -34.73 5.35 -8.41
C ILE A 442 -33.68 5.28 -7.30
N ASN A 443 -32.54 5.96 -7.45
CA ASN A 443 -31.43 5.92 -6.51
C ASN A 443 -31.41 7.21 -5.65
N GLY A 444 -31.16 7.05 -4.35
CA GLY A 444 -31.16 8.17 -3.39
C GLY A 444 -29.86 8.98 -3.32
N GLY A 445 -28.84 8.62 -4.11
CA GLY A 445 -27.50 9.21 -4.09
C GLY A 445 -26.45 8.28 -3.48
N LEU A 446 -25.25 8.28 -4.06
CA LEU A 446 -24.13 7.45 -3.61
C LEU A 446 -23.34 8.12 -2.47
N MET A 447 -22.84 7.31 -1.53
CA MET A 447 -22.02 7.72 -0.39
C MET A 447 -20.51 7.59 -0.66
N ASP A 448 -20.09 6.61 -1.45
CA ASP A 448 -18.69 6.34 -1.77
C ASP A 448 -18.56 6.11 -3.28
N ILE A 449 -17.76 6.94 -3.94
CA ILE A 449 -17.49 6.82 -5.37
C ILE A 449 -16.00 6.83 -5.64
N ASN A 450 -15.50 5.81 -6.34
CA ASN A 450 -14.11 5.73 -6.76
C ASN A 450 -13.98 5.52 -8.28
N LEU A 451 -13.58 6.59 -8.97
CA LEU A 451 -13.36 6.62 -10.42
C LEU A 451 -11.87 6.74 -10.75
N SER A 452 -11.00 6.26 -9.86
CA SER A 452 -9.56 6.41 -10.04
C SER A 452 -9.12 5.83 -11.38
N ARG A 453 -8.41 6.61 -12.18
CA ARG A 453 -7.87 6.22 -13.48
C ARG A 453 -8.92 5.85 -14.54
N CYS A 454 -10.17 6.30 -14.39
CA CYS A 454 -11.11 6.38 -15.50
C CYS A 454 -10.75 7.60 -16.37
N ILE A 455 -9.96 7.36 -17.41
CA ILE A 455 -9.29 8.44 -18.15
C ILE A 455 -10.18 9.21 -19.14
N GLU A 456 -11.28 8.60 -19.57
CA GLU A 456 -12.22 9.18 -20.55
C GLU A 456 -13.39 9.95 -19.90
N ILE A 457 -13.42 10.06 -18.57
CA ILE A 457 -14.41 10.86 -17.84
C ILE A 457 -13.99 12.34 -17.84
N GLY A 458 -14.92 13.21 -18.23
CA GLY A 458 -14.74 14.65 -18.38
C GLY A 458 -15.59 15.48 -17.42
N ASP A 459 -15.77 16.75 -17.78
CA ASP A 459 -16.44 17.75 -16.93
C ASP A 459 -17.94 17.47 -16.76
N ASP A 460 -18.64 16.99 -17.80
CA ASP A 460 -20.10 16.87 -17.79
C ASP A 460 -20.57 15.62 -17.04
N GLY A 461 -19.92 14.47 -17.27
CA GLY A 461 -20.21 13.23 -16.56
C GLY A 461 -19.86 13.30 -15.08
N ALA A 462 -18.70 13.87 -14.75
CA ALA A 462 -18.34 14.12 -13.36
C ALA A 462 -19.30 15.12 -12.68
N TYR A 463 -19.78 16.15 -13.40
CA TYR A 463 -20.75 17.09 -12.84
C TYR A 463 -22.11 16.44 -12.62
N ALA A 464 -22.63 15.67 -13.57
CA ALA A 464 -23.90 14.96 -13.44
C ALA A 464 -23.89 14.02 -12.23
N MET A 465 -22.78 13.28 -12.05
CA MET A 465 -22.56 12.44 -10.88
C MET A 465 -22.60 13.21 -9.56
N LEU A 466 -21.91 14.34 -9.49
CA LEU A 466 -21.87 15.17 -8.27
C LEU A 466 -23.18 15.92 -8.01
N GLU A 467 -23.93 16.26 -9.06
CA GLU A 467 -25.26 16.85 -8.94
C GLU A 467 -26.26 15.85 -8.35
N HIS A 468 -26.20 14.59 -8.77
CA HIS A 468 -27.01 13.51 -8.23
C HIS A 468 -26.62 13.15 -6.78
N SER A 469 -25.34 12.81 -6.54
CA SER A 469 -24.90 12.20 -5.27
C SER A 469 -24.34 13.19 -4.25
N GLY A 470 -24.18 14.47 -4.60
CA GLY A 470 -23.41 15.43 -3.79
C GLY A 470 -23.95 15.68 -2.38
N GLN A 471 -25.23 15.41 -2.11
CA GLN A 471 -25.82 15.57 -0.77
C GLN A 471 -25.53 14.39 0.17
N THR A 472 -25.28 13.20 -0.37
CA THR A 472 -25.04 11.96 0.39
C THR A 472 -23.57 11.54 0.41
N LEU A 473 -22.77 12.05 -0.54
CA LEU A 473 -21.37 11.68 -0.73
C LEU A 473 -20.51 11.94 0.52
N VAL A 474 -19.77 10.92 0.95
CA VAL A 474 -18.86 10.89 2.11
C VAL A 474 -17.41 10.73 1.67
N GLU A 475 -17.16 9.86 0.70
CA GLU A 475 -15.84 9.63 0.11
C GLU A 475 -15.90 9.73 -1.41
N LEU A 476 -14.92 10.40 -2.01
CA LEU A 476 -14.81 10.56 -3.46
C LEU A 476 -13.35 10.43 -3.90
N SER A 477 -13.10 9.60 -4.90
CA SER A 477 -11.84 9.61 -5.63
C SER A 477 -12.07 9.88 -7.12
N LEU A 478 -11.42 10.95 -7.59
CA LEU A 478 -11.25 11.33 -8.99
C LEU A 478 -9.77 11.28 -9.39
N ASN A 479 -8.98 10.46 -8.70
CA ASN A 479 -7.55 10.34 -8.95
C ASN A 479 -7.28 10.01 -10.43
N SER A 480 -6.38 10.74 -11.06
CA SER A 480 -5.99 10.54 -12.45
C SER A 480 -7.13 10.68 -13.48
N VAL A 481 -8.24 11.35 -13.13
CA VAL A 481 -9.28 11.76 -14.10
C VAL A 481 -8.83 13.05 -14.80
N LYS A 482 -8.02 12.88 -15.84
CA LYS A 482 -7.19 13.96 -16.41
C LYS A 482 -7.94 14.97 -17.27
N LEU A 483 -9.14 14.62 -17.75
CA LEU A 483 -9.94 15.50 -18.62
C LEU A 483 -10.70 16.58 -17.86
N LEU A 484 -10.74 16.50 -16.52
CA LEU A 484 -11.34 17.54 -15.69
C LEU A 484 -10.62 18.87 -15.89
N THR A 485 -11.39 19.93 -16.12
CA THR A 485 -10.88 21.27 -16.38
C THR A 485 -11.18 22.23 -15.22
N LYS A 486 -10.56 23.41 -15.26
CA LYS A 486 -10.85 24.48 -14.29
C LYS A 486 -12.30 24.98 -14.38
N LYS A 487 -12.98 24.81 -15.52
CA LYS A 487 -14.38 25.21 -15.72
C LYS A 487 -15.30 24.36 -14.85
N PHE A 488 -15.05 23.05 -14.76
CA PHE A 488 -15.76 22.13 -13.87
C PHE A 488 -15.73 22.62 -12.42
N PHE A 489 -14.56 22.87 -11.84
CA PHE A 489 -14.46 23.35 -10.45
C PHE A 489 -15.15 24.71 -10.24
N THR A 490 -15.10 25.60 -11.23
CA THR A 490 -15.80 26.89 -11.18
C THR A 490 -17.33 26.69 -11.21
N ARG A 491 -17.83 25.73 -11.99
CA ARG A 491 -19.24 25.33 -12.06
C ARG A 491 -19.69 24.71 -10.73
N LEU A 492 -18.93 23.76 -10.19
CA LEU A 492 -19.16 23.17 -8.86
C LEU A 492 -19.31 24.26 -7.80
N SER A 493 -18.39 25.23 -7.81
CA SER A 493 -18.38 26.32 -6.84
C SER A 493 -19.69 27.12 -6.77
N ARG A 494 -20.38 27.28 -7.90
CA ARG A 494 -21.59 28.10 -8.01
C ARG A 494 -22.85 27.31 -7.66
N ASN A 495 -22.88 26.03 -8.00
CA ASN A 495 -24.12 25.26 -8.05
C ASN A 495 -24.25 24.21 -6.94
N LEU A 496 -23.13 23.61 -6.50
CA LEU A 496 -23.16 22.42 -5.64
C LEU A 496 -22.49 22.67 -4.29
N ARG A 497 -22.92 21.90 -3.28
CA ARG A 497 -22.34 21.83 -1.93
C ARG A 497 -22.29 20.37 -1.49
N PHE A 498 -21.26 20.03 -0.73
CA PHE A 498 -21.01 18.66 -0.26
C PHE A 498 -21.04 18.63 1.27
N PRO A 499 -22.23 18.58 1.90
CA PRO A 499 -22.37 18.73 3.34
C PRO A 499 -21.81 17.56 4.14
N LEU A 500 -21.65 16.39 3.52
CA LEU A 500 -21.21 15.14 4.16
C LEU A 500 -19.82 14.65 3.71
N LEU A 501 -19.24 15.26 2.67
CA LEU A 501 -17.96 14.80 2.11
C LEU A 501 -16.84 15.00 3.14
N THR A 502 -16.15 13.90 3.48
CA THR A 502 -15.09 13.86 4.50
C THR A 502 -13.71 13.56 3.92
N ALA A 503 -13.64 12.81 2.81
CA ALA A 503 -12.41 12.49 2.11
C ALA A 503 -12.56 12.70 0.59
N LEU A 504 -11.57 13.36 0.00
CA LEU A 504 -11.49 13.60 -1.44
C LEU A 504 -10.08 13.32 -1.96
N ASP A 505 -9.95 12.41 -2.91
CA ASP A 505 -8.72 12.22 -3.68
C ASP A 505 -8.91 12.81 -5.09
N ILE A 506 -8.12 13.82 -5.42
CA ILE A 506 -8.04 14.46 -6.74
C ILE A 506 -6.60 14.44 -7.26
N GLY A 507 -5.78 13.51 -6.78
CA GLY A 507 -4.39 13.38 -7.21
C GLY A 507 -4.28 13.17 -8.72
N PHE A 508 -3.23 13.70 -9.32
CA PHE A 508 -2.93 13.67 -10.75
C PHE A 508 -4.01 14.31 -11.64
N VAL A 509 -4.84 15.20 -11.09
CA VAL A 509 -5.79 16.03 -11.83
C VAL A 509 -5.12 17.37 -12.17
N ARG A 510 -4.52 17.44 -13.37
CA ARG A 510 -3.65 18.55 -13.80
C ARG A 510 -4.27 19.96 -13.76
N SER A 511 -5.58 20.06 -13.75
CA SER A 511 -6.31 21.33 -13.67
C SER A 511 -6.42 21.88 -12.24
N CYS A 512 -6.07 21.10 -11.23
CA CYS A 512 -6.06 21.50 -9.83
C CYS A 512 -4.91 22.47 -9.53
N ASP A 513 -5.25 23.56 -8.86
CA ASP A 513 -4.34 24.61 -8.40
C ASP A 513 -4.83 25.20 -7.06
N ASP A 514 -4.09 26.15 -6.51
CA ASP A 514 -4.44 26.83 -5.24
C ASP A 514 -5.88 27.37 -5.20
N SER A 515 -6.42 27.82 -6.34
CA SER A 515 -7.79 28.35 -6.42
C SER A 515 -8.83 27.22 -6.37
N VAL A 516 -8.53 26.06 -6.94
CA VAL A 516 -9.38 24.87 -6.83
C VAL A 516 -9.43 24.37 -5.38
N LEU A 517 -8.30 24.34 -4.68
CA LEU A 517 -8.28 23.97 -3.26
C LEU A 517 -9.14 24.89 -2.40
N ALA A 518 -9.08 26.21 -2.65
CA ALA A 518 -9.93 27.18 -1.96
C ALA A 518 -11.42 26.97 -2.27
N ILE A 519 -11.77 26.62 -3.51
CA ILE A 519 -13.14 26.26 -3.89
C ILE A 519 -13.61 25.05 -3.10
N LEU A 520 -12.85 23.94 -3.16
CA LEU A 520 -13.20 22.67 -2.52
C LEU A 520 -13.35 22.82 -1.00
N SER A 521 -12.41 23.51 -0.36
CA SER A 521 -12.45 23.82 1.08
C SER A 521 -13.71 24.59 1.49
N ARG A 522 -14.24 25.45 0.60
CA ARG A 522 -15.46 26.22 0.87
C ARG A 522 -16.74 25.42 0.64
N ILE A 523 -16.81 24.63 -0.43
CA ILE A 523 -18.05 23.93 -0.82
C ILE A 523 -18.26 22.61 -0.08
N ALA A 524 -17.22 22.04 0.52
CA ALA A 524 -17.26 20.81 1.31
C ALA A 524 -16.90 21.09 2.79
N PRO A 525 -17.87 21.53 3.62
CA PRO A 525 -17.59 22.00 4.97
C PRO A 525 -17.21 20.91 5.98
N LYS A 526 -17.35 19.62 5.65
CA LYS A 526 -16.90 18.51 6.49
C LYS A 526 -15.65 17.81 5.95
N LEU A 527 -15.07 18.34 4.87
CA LEU A 527 -13.90 17.74 4.26
C LEU A 527 -12.74 17.80 5.24
N SER A 528 -12.26 16.63 5.61
CA SER A 528 -11.16 16.46 6.57
C SER A 528 -9.86 16.10 5.88
N ILE A 529 -9.94 15.34 4.77
CA ILE A 529 -8.79 14.85 4.02
C ILE A 529 -8.96 15.22 2.55
N LEU A 530 -7.95 15.88 1.98
CA LEU A 530 -7.84 16.21 0.56
C LEU A 530 -6.48 15.75 0.03
N GLU A 531 -6.48 14.72 -0.82
CA GLU A 531 -5.28 14.17 -1.46
C GLU A 531 -5.09 14.79 -2.84
N ILE A 532 -3.89 15.33 -3.10
CA ILE A 532 -3.54 16.10 -4.32
C ILE A 532 -2.17 15.68 -4.88
N TYR A 533 -1.82 14.40 -4.72
CA TYR A 533 -0.53 13.88 -5.18
C TYR A 533 -0.34 14.14 -6.67
N GLY A 534 0.82 14.67 -7.06
CA GLY A 534 1.14 14.95 -8.47
C GLY A 534 0.55 16.26 -9.03
N ASP A 535 -0.22 17.00 -8.25
CA ASP A 535 -0.79 18.30 -8.65
C ASP A 535 0.19 19.43 -8.34
N ASN A 536 1.21 19.57 -9.19
CA ASN A 536 2.33 20.48 -8.94
C ASN A 536 1.95 21.98 -8.84
N ARG A 537 0.72 22.36 -9.20
CA ARG A 537 0.19 23.74 -9.12
C ARG A 537 -0.46 24.04 -7.77
N CYS A 538 -0.59 23.04 -6.90
CA CYS A 538 -1.06 23.18 -5.54
C CYS A 538 0.12 23.42 -4.59
N THR A 539 0.18 24.64 -4.04
CA THR A 539 1.29 25.16 -3.24
C THR A 539 0.86 25.45 -1.80
N HIS A 540 1.82 25.83 -0.95
CA HIS A 540 1.56 26.29 0.42
C HIS A 540 0.77 27.61 0.49
N LYS A 541 0.58 28.32 -0.64
CA LYS A 541 -0.17 29.57 -0.72
C LYS A 541 -1.69 29.36 -0.85
N ALA A 542 -2.14 28.13 -1.05
CA ALA A 542 -3.56 27.80 -1.13
C ALA A 542 -4.29 28.24 0.14
N ILE A 543 -5.39 28.98 -0.03
CA ILE A 543 -6.25 29.43 1.07
C ILE A 543 -7.25 28.31 1.35
N VAL A 544 -6.98 27.51 2.36
CA VAL A 544 -7.84 26.43 2.84
C VAL A 544 -8.20 26.64 4.30
N ARG A 545 -9.32 26.08 4.74
CA ARG A 545 -9.67 26.04 6.16
C ARG A 545 -8.59 25.35 6.98
N SER A 546 -8.43 25.81 8.22
CA SER A 546 -7.40 25.30 9.15
C SER A 546 -7.58 23.85 9.57
N ASP A 547 -8.80 23.32 9.51
CA ASP A 547 -9.14 21.95 9.86
C ASP A 547 -9.13 20.98 8.66
N LEU A 548 -8.96 21.49 7.44
CA LEU A 548 -8.82 20.66 6.24
C LEU A 548 -7.36 20.23 6.08
N ARG A 549 -7.13 18.93 6.06
CA ARG A 549 -5.81 18.35 5.81
C ARG A 549 -5.59 18.13 4.33
N VAL A 550 -4.61 18.85 3.77
CA VAL A 550 -4.17 18.68 2.39
C VAL A 550 -2.92 17.81 2.37
N ILE A 551 -2.96 16.68 1.67
CA ILE A 551 -1.91 15.66 1.60
C ILE A 551 -1.38 15.59 0.17
N GLY A 552 -0.07 15.39 0.01
CA GLY A 552 0.55 15.14 -1.30
C GLY A 552 1.04 16.39 -2.03
N ARG A 553 1.18 17.53 -1.33
CA ARG A 553 1.84 18.70 -1.92
C ARG A 553 3.30 18.38 -2.17
N GLN A 554 3.85 18.93 -3.25
CA GLN A 554 5.28 18.78 -3.54
C GLN A 554 6.16 19.34 -2.41
N SER A 555 5.71 20.39 -1.73
CA SER A 555 6.39 20.95 -0.55
C SER A 555 6.42 20.03 0.68
N ASP A 556 5.55 19.02 0.73
CA ASP A 556 5.53 18.05 1.83
C ASP A 556 6.54 16.90 1.57
N SER A 557 7.07 16.80 0.34
CA SER A 557 7.95 15.72 -0.15
C SER A 557 9.42 16.14 -0.34
N ILE A 558 9.76 17.40 -0.07
CA ILE A 558 11.12 18.01 -0.18
C ILE A 558 11.48 18.61 1.18
#